data_AF-M5BKK7-F1
#
_entry.id   AF-M5BKK7-F1
#
_cell.length_a   1.000
_cell.length_b   1.000
_cell.length_c   1.000
_cell.angle_alpha   90.00
_cell.angle_beta   90.00
_cell.angle_gamma   90.00
#
_symmetry.space_group_name_H-M   'P 1'
#
loop_
_entity.id
_entity.type
_entity.pdbx_description
1 polymer ?
#
loop_
_entity_poly.entity_id
_entity_poly.type
_entity_poly.pdbx_seq_one_letter_code
_entity_poly.pdbx_strand_id
1 'polypeptide(L)'
;MRTTFATVALAAAAASAAELPLSQRLADSAMSRQQGALPNVRYETGVFQRALEGLYAKTKDAKYRDYHLKQVDSMISANGTITGYNFTLFSLDPIRTGESILYAYEQTNQTNLAPRLEHSGTVSL
;
A
#
# COMPACT_ATOMS: atom_id res chain seq x y z
N MET A 1 -15.97 -48.74 49.69
CA MET A 1 -15.11 -47.63 49.25
C MET A 1 -15.81 -46.95 48.07
N ARG A 2 -16.19 -45.66 48.20
CA ARG A 2 -16.86 -44.90 47.14
C ARG A 2 -15.81 -44.02 46.48
N THR A 3 -15.40 -44.37 45.26
CA THR A 3 -14.51 -43.55 44.43
C THR A 3 -15.34 -42.51 43.69
N THR A 4 -15.22 -41.25 44.10
CA THR A 4 -15.75 -40.08 43.41
C THR A 4 -14.82 -39.69 42.27
N PHE A 5 -15.33 -39.69 41.03
CA PHE A 5 -14.64 -39.13 39.87
C PHE A 5 -14.98 -37.64 39.76
N ALA A 6 -13.98 -36.78 39.90
CA ALA A 6 -14.11 -35.35 39.65
C ALA A 6 -13.89 -35.08 38.15
N THR A 7 -14.93 -34.72 37.42
CA THR A 7 -14.85 -34.24 36.03
C THR A 7 -14.44 -32.77 36.03
N VAL A 8 -13.23 -32.48 35.55
CA VAL A 8 -12.80 -31.11 35.23
C VAL A 8 -13.36 -30.77 33.84
N ALA A 9 -14.33 -29.87 33.78
CA ALA A 9 -14.84 -29.32 32.53
C ALA A 9 -13.91 -28.20 32.04
N LEU A 10 -13.18 -28.46 30.95
CA LEU A 10 -12.36 -27.47 30.27
C LEU A 10 -13.27 -26.64 29.33
N ALA A 11 -13.65 -25.44 29.77
CA ALA A 11 -14.36 -24.49 28.90
C ALA A 11 -13.35 -23.81 27.95
N ALA A 12 -13.31 -24.25 26.70
CA ALA A 12 -12.59 -23.56 25.63
C ALA A 12 -13.41 -22.32 25.22
N ALA A 13 -13.06 -21.15 25.74
CA ALA A 13 -13.55 -19.88 25.20
C ALA A 13 -12.91 -19.64 23.84
N ALA A 14 -13.63 -19.95 22.76
CA ALA A 14 -13.24 -19.53 21.42
C ALA A 14 -13.37 -18.00 21.36
N ALA A 15 -12.24 -17.30 21.53
CA ALA A 15 -12.17 -15.87 21.28
C ALA A 15 -12.49 -15.63 19.80
N SER A 16 -13.60 -14.96 19.52
CA SER A 16 -13.91 -14.49 18.17
C SER A 16 -12.81 -13.53 17.73
N ALA A 17 -12.06 -13.90 16.68
CA ALA A 17 -11.09 -13.00 16.08
C ALA A 17 -11.84 -11.78 15.56
N ALA A 18 -11.51 -10.59 16.08
CA ALA A 18 -12.12 -9.35 15.62
C ALA A 18 -11.90 -9.19 14.11
N GLU A 19 -12.99 -9.05 13.36
CA GLU A 19 -12.93 -8.89 11.90
C GLU A 19 -12.30 -7.54 11.55
N LEU A 20 -11.41 -7.52 10.54
CA LEU A 20 -10.76 -6.30 10.10
C LEU A 20 -11.79 -5.26 9.62
N PRO A 21 -11.55 -3.95 9.84
CA PRO A 21 -12.39 -2.89 9.29
C PRO A 21 -12.54 -3.02 7.77
N LEU A 22 -13.71 -2.64 7.24
CA LEU A 22 -14.04 -2.78 5.82
C LEU A 22 -12.99 -2.14 4.89
N SER A 23 -12.40 -1.02 5.29
CA SER A 23 -11.34 -0.36 4.52
C SER A 23 -10.11 -1.24 4.33
N GLN A 24 -9.71 -2.00 5.35
CA GLN A 24 -8.59 -2.94 5.28
C GLN A 24 -8.95 -4.15 4.42
N ARG A 25 -10.15 -4.71 4.62
CA ARG A 25 -10.64 -5.85 3.82
C ARG A 25 -10.70 -5.54 2.32
N LEU A 26 -11.21 -4.34 1.96
CA LEU A 26 -11.28 -3.92 0.57
C LEU A 26 -9.90 -3.70 -0.04
N ALA A 27 -9.00 -3.04 0.69
CA ALA A 27 -7.63 -2.86 0.24
C ALA A 27 -6.89 -4.19 0.08
N ASP A 28 -6.99 -5.10 1.05
CA ASP A 28 -6.39 -6.44 0.99
C ASP A 28 -6.93 -7.25 -0.19
N SER A 29 -8.23 -7.16 -0.44
CA SER A 29 -8.89 -7.79 -1.59
C SER A 29 -8.44 -7.19 -2.93
N ALA A 30 -8.21 -5.88 -3.00
CA ALA A 30 -7.71 -5.21 -4.20
C ALA A 30 -6.23 -5.54 -4.45
N MET A 31 -5.40 -5.54 -3.41
CA MET A 31 -3.98 -5.89 -3.50
C MET A 31 -3.80 -7.37 -3.90
N SER A 32 -4.64 -8.28 -3.41
CA SER A 32 -4.57 -9.70 -3.81
C SER A 32 -4.91 -9.94 -5.28
N ARG A 33 -5.71 -9.05 -5.89
CA ARG A 33 -6.00 -9.01 -7.33
C ARG A 33 -4.99 -8.18 -8.14
N GLN A 34 -3.91 -7.72 -7.52
CA GLN A 34 -2.89 -6.90 -8.14
C GLN A 34 -3.42 -5.57 -8.72
N GLN A 35 -4.44 -4.97 -8.10
CA GLN A 35 -4.97 -3.67 -8.50
C GLN A 35 -3.85 -2.62 -8.50
N GLY A 36 -3.72 -1.87 -9.59
CA GLY A 36 -2.72 -0.82 -9.75
C GLY A 36 -1.27 -1.32 -9.94
N ALA A 37 -1.04 -2.63 -10.08
CA ALA A 37 0.29 -3.19 -10.31
C ALA A 37 0.87 -2.87 -11.71
N LEU A 38 0.00 -2.54 -12.67
CA LEU A 38 0.44 -2.08 -13.99
C LEU A 38 0.96 -0.64 -13.91
N PRO A 39 2.05 -0.30 -14.60
CA PRO A 39 2.60 1.05 -14.60
C PRO A 39 1.70 1.98 -15.43
N ASN A 40 0.60 2.44 -14.83
CA ASN A 40 -0.34 3.36 -15.45
C ASN A 40 -0.52 4.64 -14.61
N VAL A 41 -0.25 5.78 -15.24
CA VAL A 41 -0.44 7.09 -14.60
C VAL A 41 -1.85 7.56 -14.91
N ARG A 42 -2.80 7.10 -14.10
CA ARG A 42 -4.23 7.38 -14.24
C ARG A 42 -4.84 7.81 -12.92
N TYR A 43 -5.91 8.59 -12.99
CA TYR A 43 -6.61 9.09 -11.81
C TYR A 43 -6.97 7.98 -10.82
N GLU A 44 -7.54 6.87 -11.29
CA GLU A 44 -8.02 5.77 -10.44
C GLU A 44 -6.87 5.07 -9.70
N THR A 45 -5.70 5.00 -10.32
CA THR A 45 -4.48 4.45 -9.71
C THR A 45 -4.01 5.34 -8.57
N GLY A 46 -3.92 6.66 -8.78
CA GLY A 46 -3.59 7.61 -7.71
C GLY A 46 -4.63 7.66 -6.59
N VAL A 47 -5.91 7.43 -6.88
CA VAL A 47 -6.95 7.29 -5.82
C VAL A 47 -6.70 6.06 -4.96
N PHE A 48 -6.38 4.92 -5.58
CA PHE A 48 -6.08 3.70 -4.84
C PHE A 48 -4.80 3.82 -4.01
N GLN A 49 -3.73 4.39 -4.57
CA GLN A 49 -2.49 4.67 -3.86
C GLN A 49 -2.73 5.55 -2.63
N ARG A 50 -3.49 6.64 -2.78
CA ARG A 50 -3.86 7.51 -1.66
C ARG A 50 -4.63 6.80 -0.54
N ALA A 51 -5.44 5.79 -0.88
CA ALA A 51 -6.12 4.95 0.10
C ALA A 51 -5.13 4.08 0.89
N LEU A 52 -4.12 3.52 0.23
CA LEU A 52 -3.04 2.76 0.88
C LEU A 52 -2.21 3.65 1.82
N GLU A 53 -1.90 4.87 1.41
CA GLU A 53 -1.22 5.87 2.27
C GLU A 53 -2.03 6.13 3.55
N GLY A 54 -3.34 6.33 3.42
CA GLY A 54 -4.23 6.54 4.56
C GLY A 54 -4.32 5.32 5.49
N LEU A 55 -4.35 4.11 4.92
CA LEU A 55 -4.33 2.87 5.70
C LEU A 55 -3.01 2.68 6.42
N TYR A 56 -1.87 2.94 5.77
CA TYR A 56 -0.57 2.90 6.41
C TYR A 56 -0.47 3.93 7.53
N ALA A 57 -0.92 5.18 7.30
CA ALA A 57 -0.90 6.22 8.31
C ALA A 57 -1.69 5.83 9.57
N LYS A 58 -2.85 5.19 9.41
CA LYS A 58 -3.74 4.78 10.50
C LYS A 58 -3.31 3.49 11.20
N THR A 59 -2.88 2.48 10.45
CA THR A 59 -2.64 1.12 10.97
C THR A 59 -1.17 0.85 11.27
N LYS A 60 -0.25 1.58 10.63
CA LYS A 60 1.20 1.34 10.61
C LYS A 60 1.59 -0.03 10.03
N ASP A 61 0.67 -0.74 9.38
CA ASP A 61 0.96 -1.99 8.69
C ASP A 61 1.73 -1.72 7.39
N ALA A 62 3.00 -2.15 7.38
CA ALA A 62 3.95 -1.97 6.30
C ALA A 62 3.44 -2.46 4.94
N LYS A 63 2.54 -3.46 4.90
CA LYS A 63 2.06 -4.03 3.64
C LYS A 63 1.44 -2.99 2.70
N TYR A 64 0.72 -2.01 3.25
CA TYR A 64 0.07 -0.96 2.44
C TYR A 64 1.10 0.01 1.86
N ARG A 65 2.10 0.40 2.64
CA ARG A 65 3.22 1.22 2.18
C ARG A 65 4.03 0.48 1.11
N ASP A 66 4.41 -0.76 1.37
CA ASP A 66 5.29 -1.52 0.48
C ASP A 66 4.61 -1.81 -0.85
N TYR A 67 3.30 -2.10 -0.84
CA TYR A 67 2.50 -2.24 -2.05
C TYR A 67 2.39 -0.90 -2.82
N HIS A 68 2.24 0.24 -2.12
CA HIS A 68 2.28 1.55 -2.75
C HIS A 68 3.65 1.83 -3.40
N LEU A 69 4.76 1.68 -2.66
CA LEU A 69 6.11 1.92 -3.16
C LEU A 69 6.44 1.06 -4.38
N LYS A 70 6.00 -0.21 -4.39
CA LYS A 70 6.18 -1.09 -5.54
C LYS A 70 5.46 -0.59 -6.80
N GLN A 71 4.29 0.03 -6.66
CA GLN A 71 3.58 0.60 -7.80
C GLN A 71 4.26 1.87 -8.32
N VAL A 72 4.74 2.74 -7.43
CA VAL A 72 5.48 3.93 -7.84
C VAL A 72 6.79 3.56 -8.54
N ASP A 73 7.51 2.57 -8.02
CA ASP A 73 8.75 2.04 -8.61
C ASP A 73 8.53 1.55 -10.05
N SER A 74 7.39 0.92 -10.36
CA SER A 74 7.08 0.50 -11.72
C SER A 74 6.74 1.65 -12.67
N MET A 75 6.35 2.81 -12.14
CA MET A 75 6.02 4.01 -12.91
C MET A 75 7.24 4.87 -13.26
N ILE A 76 8.39 4.67 -12.61
CA ILE A 76 9.58 5.49 -12.79
C ILE A 76 10.65 4.67 -13.52
N SER A 77 11.09 5.15 -14.68
CA SER A 77 12.21 4.55 -15.39
C SER A 77 13.55 4.92 -14.74
N ALA A 78 14.60 4.15 -14.99
CA ALA A 78 15.92 4.34 -14.35
C ALA A 78 16.54 5.75 -14.54
N ASN A 79 16.09 6.54 -15.52
CA ASN A 79 16.54 7.91 -15.74
C ASN A 79 15.64 8.98 -15.07
N GLY A 80 14.70 8.57 -14.22
CA GLY A 80 13.76 9.45 -13.54
C GLY A 80 12.50 9.82 -14.34
N THR A 81 12.35 9.36 -15.59
CA THR A 81 11.16 9.65 -16.40
C THR A 81 9.96 8.84 -15.90
N ILE A 82 8.82 9.52 -15.73
CA ILE A 82 7.54 8.89 -15.40
C ILE A 82 6.99 8.20 -16.66
N THR A 83 6.97 6.87 -16.62
CA THR A 83 6.48 6.02 -17.71
C THR A 83 4.96 6.08 -17.79
N GLY A 84 4.42 6.25 -19.00
CA GLY A 84 2.97 6.28 -19.24
C GLY A 84 2.31 7.64 -18.99
N TYR A 85 3.09 8.67 -18.63
CA TYR A 85 2.60 10.05 -18.60
C TYR A 85 2.76 10.73 -19.97
N ASN A 86 1.68 11.32 -20.48
CA ASN A 86 1.70 12.08 -21.74
C ASN A 86 1.26 13.53 -21.49
N PHE A 87 2.22 14.45 -21.54
CA PHE A 87 2.00 15.87 -21.32
C PHE A 87 1.15 16.54 -22.41
N THR A 88 1.14 16.01 -23.63
CA THR A 88 0.40 16.61 -24.76
C THR A 88 -1.10 16.37 -24.70
N LEU A 89 -1.57 15.51 -23.78
CA LEU A 89 -3.00 15.27 -23.57
C LEU A 89 -3.67 16.39 -22.78
N PHE A 90 -2.89 17.29 -22.15
CA PHE A 90 -3.40 18.39 -21.32
C PHE A 90 -4.49 17.96 -20.31
N SER A 91 -4.36 16.74 -19.78
CA SER A 91 -5.30 16.18 -18.80
C SER A 91 -4.83 16.44 -17.38
N LEU A 92 -5.77 16.73 -16.48
CA LEU A 92 -5.52 16.90 -15.06
C LEU A 92 -5.47 15.56 -14.30
N ASP A 93 -5.98 14.49 -14.89
CA ASP A 93 -6.08 13.17 -14.24
C ASP A 93 -4.74 12.63 -13.69
N PRO A 94 -3.60 12.75 -14.41
CA PRO A 94 -2.31 12.27 -13.93
C PRO A 94 -1.80 12.99 -12.67
N ILE A 95 -2.24 14.22 -12.40
CA ILE A 95 -1.80 15.00 -11.23
C ILE A 95 -2.10 14.24 -9.93
N ARG A 96 -3.23 13.53 -9.87
CA ARG A 96 -3.57 12.69 -8.71
C ARG A 96 -2.56 11.57 -8.44
N THR A 97 -1.97 11.00 -9.48
CA THR A 97 -0.91 9.99 -9.31
C THR A 97 0.42 10.67 -8.93
N GLY A 98 0.67 11.88 -9.45
CA GLY A 98 1.83 12.69 -9.08
C GLY A 98 1.92 12.96 -7.57
N GLU A 99 0.79 13.26 -6.92
CA GLU A 99 0.74 13.41 -5.44
C GLU A 99 1.24 12.16 -4.71
N SER A 100 0.82 10.97 -5.15
CA SER A 100 1.24 9.70 -4.56
C SER A 100 2.72 9.38 -4.80
N ILE A 101 3.26 9.76 -5.97
CA ILE A 101 4.71 9.65 -6.26
C ILE A 101 5.51 10.54 -5.30
N LEU A 102 5.08 11.79 -5.06
CA LEU A 102 5.74 12.69 -4.12
C LEU A 102 5.69 12.14 -2.68
N TYR A 103 4.54 11.60 -2.26
CA TYR A 103 4.42 10.93 -0.97
C TYR A 103 5.41 9.76 -0.84
N ALA A 104 5.53 8.92 -1.87
CA ALA A 104 6.48 7.80 -1.88
C ALA A 104 7.93 8.28 -1.72
N TYR A 105 8.32 9.37 -2.40
CA TYR A 105 9.62 9.99 -2.25
C TYR A 105 9.89 10.42 -0.80
N GLU A 106 8.96 11.11 -0.15
CA GLU A 106 9.08 11.51 1.26
C GLU A 106 9.25 10.31 2.19
N GLN A 107 8.47 9.23 1.99
CA GLN A 107 8.58 8.01 2.81
C GLN A 107 9.96 7.34 2.68
N THR A 108 10.57 7.35 1.50
CA THR A 108 11.86 6.69 1.28
C THR A 108 13.02 7.41 1.97
N ASN A 109 12.96 8.75 2.01
CA ASN A 109 13.90 9.59 2.75
C ASN A 109 13.74 9.46 4.27
N GLN A 110 12.51 9.27 4.77
CA GLN A 110 12.25 9.10 6.21
C GLN A 110 12.66 7.72 6.76
N THR A 111 12.64 6.68 5.93
CA THR A 111 12.84 5.29 6.40
C THR A 111 14.26 4.77 6.16
N ASN A 112 15.20 5.59 5.69
CA ASN A 112 16.55 5.19 5.26
C ASN A 112 16.53 4.06 4.19
N LEU A 113 15.42 3.95 3.44
CA LEU A 113 15.25 3.10 2.25
C LEU A 113 15.72 3.84 0.97
N ALA A 114 16.38 4.98 1.14
CA ALA A 114 16.98 5.86 0.14
C ALA A 114 17.66 5.15 -1.05
N PRO A 115 18.38 4.00 -0.89
CA PRO A 115 19.07 3.40 -2.02
C PRO A 115 18.16 2.96 -3.18
N ARG A 116 16.86 2.74 -2.93
CA ARG A 116 15.94 2.19 -3.94
C ARG A 116 15.39 3.25 -4.91
N LEU A 117 15.29 4.50 -4.48
CA LEU A 117 14.73 5.58 -5.30
C LEU A 117 15.82 6.58 -5.73
N GLU A 118 16.92 6.69 -4.98
CA GLU A 118 18.09 7.49 -5.39
C GLU A 118 18.88 6.85 -6.55
N HIS A 119 18.80 5.53 -6.74
CA HIS A 119 19.44 4.86 -7.89
C HIS A 119 18.76 5.16 -9.23
N SER A 120 17.55 5.73 -9.20
CA SER A 120 16.84 6.22 -10.37
C SER A 120 17.03 7.73 -10.43
N GLY A 121 18.08 8.16 -11.15
CA GLY A 121 18.67 9.49 -11.10
C GLY A 121 17.69 10.65 -10.91
N THR A 122 18.09 11.60 -10.04
CA THR A 122 17.60 12.98 -9.93
C THR A 122 16.29 13.25 -10.65
N VAL A 123 15.17 13.07 -9.93
CA VAL A 123 13.88 13.62 -10.32
C VAL A 123 13.99 15.16 -10.22
N SER A 124 14.41 15.79 -11.31
CA SER A 124 14.27 17.24 -11.49
C SER A 124 12.84 17.52 -11.94
N LEU A 125 12.08 18.13 -11.03
CA LEU A 125 10.78 18.77 -11.33
C LEU A 125 10.98 19.98 -12.25
#